data_AF-A0A091LUR1-F1
#
_entry.id   AF-A0A091LUR1-F1
#
_cell.length_a   1.000
_cell.length_b   1.000
_cell.length_c   1.000
_cell.angle_alpha   90.00
_cell.angle_beta   90.00
_cell.angle_gamma   90.00
#
_symmetry.space_group_name_H-M   'P 1'
#
loop_
_entity.id
_entity.type
_entity.pdbx_description
1 polymer ?
#
loop_
_entity_poly.entity_id
_entity_poly.type
_entity_poly.pdbx_seq_one_letter_code
_entity_poly.pdbx_strand_id
1 'polypeptide(L)' 'GGFLAGCNVENACYSLGVCAERTAIQKAISEGHTSFRAMAIASDMGDHFIVPCGACRQVMREFGTDWDIYLTKADGT' A
#
# COMPACT_ATOMS: atom_id res chain seq x y z
N GLY A 1 7.65 -17.18 1.88
CA GLY A 1 6.95 -15.91 1.68
C GLY A 1 7.72 -14.83 2.42
N GLY A 2 8.07 -13.75 1.73
CA GLY A 2 8.75 -12.60 2.33
C GLY A 2 7.78 -11.43 2.53
N PHE A 3 8.14 -10.49 3.39
CA PHE A 3 7.42 -9.23 3.57
C PHE A 3 8.18 -8.10 2.88
N LEU A 4 7.48 -7.28 2.12
CA LEU A 4 8.02 -6.11 1.47
C LEU A 4 7.27 -4.88 1.95
N ALA A 5 8.01 -3.96 2.56
CA ALA A 5 7.48 -2.72 3.10
C ALA A 5 7.65 -1.57 2.11
N GLY A 6 6.77 -0.58 2.24
CA GLY A 6 6.83 0.70 1.54
C GLY A 6 6.29 1.81 2.43
N CYS A 7 6.68 3.04 2.13
CA CYS A 7 6.15 4.25 2.75
C CYS A 7 5.79 5.28 1.66
N ASN A 8 5.02 6.30 2.03
CA ASN A 8 4.84 7.44 1.14
C ASN A 8 6.17 8.19 0.98
N VAL A 9 6.44 8.64 -0.24
CA VAL A 9 7.58 9.50 -0.56
C VAL A 9 7.05 10.71 -1.30
N GLU A 10 7.18 11.87 -0.66
CA GLU A 10 6.61 13.12 -1.16
C GLU A 10 7.57 13.85 -2.09
N ASN A 11 7.06 14.90 -2.71
CA ASN A 11 7.83 15.80 -3.54
C ASN A 11 7.27 17.22 -3.44
N ALA A 12 8.11 18.23 -3.67
CA ALA A 12 7.68 19.63 -3.72
C ALA A 12 6.60 19.87 -4.80
N CYS A 13 6.68 19.16 -5.93
CA CYS A 13 5.58 19.05 -6.87
C CYS A 13 4.63 17.93 -6.38
N TYR A 14 3.58 18.31 -5.65
CA TYR A 14 2.75 17.37 -4.88
C TYR A 14 2.16 16.20 -5.71
N SER A 15 1.93 16.40 -7.01
CA SER A 15 1.43 15.36 -7.92
C SER A 15 2.44 14.23 -8.20
N LEU A 16 3.73 14.44 -7.90
CA LEU A 16 4.79 13.45 -8.10
C LEU A 16 4.98 12.52 -6.88
N GLY A 17 4.28 12.78 -5.78
CA GLY A 17 4.33 11.91 -4.60
C GLY A 17 3.81 10.50 -4.87
N VAL A 18 4.40 9.52 -4.19
CA VAL A 18 3.98 8.11 -4.23
C VAL A 18 3.49 7.67 -2.85
N CYS A 19 2.44 6.85 -2.81
CA CYS A 19 1.86 6.33 -1.56
C CYS A 19 2.55 5.03 -1.14
N ALA A 20 2.45 4.69 0.15
CA ALA A 20 3.08 3.49 0.73
C ALA A 20 2.74 2.19 0.00
N GLU A 21 1.47 2.03 -0.40
CA GLU A 21 0.96 0.85 -1.09
C GLU A 21 1.64 0.68 -2.45
N ARG A 22 1.78 1.78 -3.19
CA ARG A 22 2.43 1.78 -4.51
C ARG A 22 3.93 1.52 -4.38
N THR A 23 4.60 2.08 -3.39
CA THR A 23 6.02 1.81 -3.10
C THR A 23 6.26 0.32 -2.80
N ALA A 24 5.42 -0.29 -1.95
CA ALA A 24 5.53 -1.71 -1.61
C ALA A 24 5.30 -2.62 -2.84
N ILE A 25 4.26 -2.34 -3.64
CA ILE A 25 3.96 -3.09 -4.87
C ILE A 25 5.08 -2.93 -5.90
N GLN A 26 5.56 -1.71 -6.14
CA GLN A 26 6.65 -1.43 -7.08
C GLN A 26 7.93 -2.18 -6.69
N LYS A 27 8.27 -2.19 -5.40
CA LYS A 27 9.40 -2.97 -4.89
C LYS A 27 9.22 -4.47 -5.18
N ALA A 28 8.06 -5.02 -4.83
CA ALA A 28 7.76 -6.44 -5.06
C ALA A 28 7.88 -6.84 -6.53
N ILE A 29 7.31 -6.06 -7.43
CA ILE A 29 7.39 -6.31 -8.87
C ILE A 29 8.83 -6.24 -9.36
N SER A 30 9.61 -5.25 -8.90
CA SER A 30 11.02 -5.09 -9.29
C SER A 30 11.90 -6.28 -8.85
N GLU A 31 11.48 -6.99 -7.79
CA GLU A 31 12.13 -8.20 -7.28
C GLU A 31 11.51 -9.49 -7.88
N GLY A 32 10.59 -9.38 -8.83
CA GLY A 32 9.99 -10.50 -9.55
C GLY A 32 8.74 -11.11 -8.89
N HIS A 33 8.17 -10.46 -7.88
CA HIS A 33 6.96 -10.90 -7.18
C HIS A 33 5.70 -10.21 -7.73
N THR A 34 4.81 -10.98 -8.38
CA THR A 34 3.59 -10.47 -9.01
C THR A 34 2.29 -11.06 -8.46
N SER A 35 2.38 -11.96 -7.48
CA SER A 35 1.23 -12.57 -6.80
C SER A 35 1.27 -12.20 -5.32
N PHE A 36 0.17 -11.61 -4.83
CA PHE A 36 0.06 -11.09 -3.48
C PHE A 36 -1.01 -11.86 -2.70
N ARG A 37 -0.71 -12.17 -1.44
CA ARG A 37 -1.68 -12.77 -0.52
C ARG A 37 -2.46 -11.71 0.25
N ALA A 38 -1.75 -10.68 0.72
CA ALA A 38 -2.32 -9.63 1.55
C ALA A 38 -1.43 -8.38 1.57
N MET A 39 -2.01 -7.25 1.95
CA MET A 39 -1.31 -6.02 2.32
C MET A 39 -1.92 -5.44 3.59
N ALA A 40 -1.08 -4.91 4.50
CA ALA A 40 -1.51 -4.11 5.63
C ALA A 40 -1.09 -2.65 5.44
N ILE A 41 -1.97 -1.72 5.78
CA ILE A 41 -1.73 -0.28 5.63
C ILE A 41 -1.94 0.37 7.00
N ALA A 42 -0.94 1.14 7.43
CA ALA A 42 -0.94 1.84 8.71
C ALA A 42 -0.66 3.33 8.51
N SER A 43 -1.23 4.15 9.39
CA SER A 43 -0.92 5.57 9.52
C SER A 43 -1.10 6.02 10.97
N ASP A 44 -0.73 7.26 11.25
CA ASP A 44 -0.99 7.97 12.50
C ASP A 44 -2.40 8.59 12.56
N MET A 45 -3.29 8.21 11.64
CA MET A 45 -4.68 8.63 11.63
C MET A 45 -5.38 8.01 12.84
N GLY A 46 -5.67 8.82 13.86
CA GLY A 46 -6.06 8.39 15.21
C GLY A 46 -7.09 7.26 15.29
N ASP A 47 -8.38 7.60 15.30
CA ASP A 47 -9.48 6.65 15.50
C ASP A 47 -10.13 6.16 14.20
N HIS A 48 -9.59 6.54 13.05
CA HIS A 48 -10.06 6.16 11.73
C HIS A 48 -9.12 5.15 11.07
N PHE A 49 -9.72 4.16 10.39
CA PHE A 49 -8.96 3.27 9.53
C PHE A 49 -8.40 4.03 8.32
N ILE A 50 -7.10 3.86 8.07
CA ILE A 50 -6.49 4.38 6.85
C ILE A 50 -7.03 3.62 5.64
N VAL A 51 -7.51 4.34 4.62
CA VAL A 51 -8.13 3.73 3.44
C VAL A 51 -7.27 4.06 2.21
N PRO A 52 -6.90 3.06 1.37
CA PRO A 52 -6.10 3.34 0.19
C PRO A 52 -6.83 4.26 -0.78
N CYS A 53 -6.08 5.20 -1.36
CA CYS A 53 -6.64 6.11 -2.35
C CYS A 53 -7.00 5.38 -3.66
N GLY A 54 -7.82 6.01 -4.51
CA GLY A 54 -8.28 5.39 -5.76
C GLY A 54 -7.13 4.92 -6.67
N ALA A 55 -6.03 5.68 -6.74
CA ALA A 55 -4.86 5.30 -7.54
C ALA A 55 -4.19 4.02 -6.99
N CYS A 56 -4.05 3.88 -5.68
CA CYS A 56 -3.50 2.67 -5.06
C CYS A 56 -4.41 1.46 -5.33
N ARG A 57 -5.73 1.61 -5.17
CA ARG A 57 -6.70 0.53 -5.47
C ARG A 57 -6.60 0.06 -6.92
N GLN A 58 -6.40 0.98 -7.87
CA GLN A 58 -6.25 0.62 -9.27
C GLN A 58 -4.94 -0.15 -9.53
N VAL A 59 -3.83 0.26 -8.91
CA VAL A 59 -2.55 -0.48 -9.01
C VAL A 59 -2.68 -1.87 -8.37
N MET A 60 -3.35 -1.98 -7.22
CA MET A 60 -3.64 -3.27 -6.58
C MET A 60 -4.43 -4.20 -7.51
N ARG A 61 -5.48 -3.68 -8.15
CA ARG A 61 -6.35 -4.43 -9.07
C ARG A 61 -5.58 -5.06 -10.23
N GLU A 62 -4.50 -4.42 -10.69
CA GLU A 62 -3.66 -4.93 -11.79
C GLU A 62 -3.06 -6.31 -11.48
N PHE A 63 -2.87 -6.63 -10.19
CA PHE A 63 -2.24 -7.88 -9.74
C PHE A 63 -3.22 -8.86 -9.10
N GLY A 64 -4.52 -8.65 -9.31
CA GLY A 64 -5.59 -9.51 -8.82
C GLY A 64 -6.64 -8.77 -8.01
N THR A 65 -7.77 -9.45 -7.83
CA THR A 65 -8.92 -8.94 -7.06
C THR A 65 -9.22 -9.77 -5.81
N ASP A 66 -8.51 -10.89 -5.65
CA ASP A 66 -8.73 -11.87 -4.58
C ASP A 66 -7.53 -11.94 -3.65
N TRP A 67 -7.36 -10.90 -2.84
CA TRP A 67 -6.33 -10.79 -1.81
C TRP A 67 -6.75 -9.80 -0.73
N ASP A 68 -6.26 -10.03 0.50
CA ASP A 68 -6.74 -9.30 1.67
C ASP A 68 -6.07 -7.93 1.82
N ILE A 69 -6.86 -6.90 2.12
CA ILE A 69 -6.34 -5.58 2.50
C ILE A 69 -6.72 -5.30 3.96
N TYR A 70 -5.73 -5.29 4.83
CA TYR A 70 -5.87 -4.94 6.24
C TYR A 70 -5.69 -3.44 6.42
N LEU A 71 -6.77 -2.76 6.78
CA LEU A 71 -6.75 -1.34 7.13
C LEU A 71 -6.59 -1.24 8.64
N THR A 72 -5.59 -0.51 9.13
CA THR A 72 -5.34 -0.42 10.57
C THR A 72 -5.57 0.99 11.12
N LYS A 73 -5.67 1.08 12.43
CA LYS A 73 -5.57 2.30 13.23
C LYS A 73 -4.25 2.33 13.99
N ALA A 74 -3.95 3.49 14.59
CA ALA A 74 -2.74 3.68 15.39
C ALA A 74 -2.71 2.83 16.68
N ASP A 75 -3.86 2.39 17.19
CA ASP A 75 -3.99 1.53 18.38
C ASP A 75 -3.76 0.03 18.10
N GLY A 76 -3.46 -0.33 16.86
CA GLY A 76 -3.21 -1.71 16.43
C GLY A 76 -4.46 -2.50 16.06
N THR A 77 -5.63 -1.86 16.00
CA THR A 77 -6.87 -2.45 15.46
C THR A 77 -6.98 -2.32 13.95
#